data_AF-A0A2T5DC55-F1
#
_entry.id   AF-A0A2T5DC55-F1
#
_cell.length_a   1.000
_cell.length_b   1.000
_cell.length_c   1.000
_cell.angle_alpha   90.00
_cell.angle_beta   90.00
_cell.angle_gamma   90.00
#
_symmetry.space_group_name_H-M   'P 1'
#
loop_
_entity.id
_entity.type
_entity.pdbx_description
1 polymer ?
#
loop_
_entity_poly.entity_id
_entity_poly.type
_entity_poly.pdbx_seq_one_letter_code
_entity_poly.pdbx_strand_id
1 'polypeptide(L)'
;NHTFINKFEKRFTRLTNDIKNKLSEGLARIHFTSKYYPIEKFNKIEIDTHFFYQTYPEFYLFLLEHTKHIAHEFSAFSKNKSILFFNYLMLLIHVIPVEHLKVPIKIAIDFSYGELYNAFIKKNLAMYVNLNVVIIDPNLYHQADIVITNMNDVYDSLSTSVVVWLDPPRVIDWTNLTKKILELQTGEEVEFTDSI
;
A
#
# COMPACT_ATOMS: atom_id res chain seq x y z
N ASN A 1 17.47 -3.42 16.25
CA ASN A 1 16.02 -3.15 16.16
C ASN A 1 15.68 -1.67 16.18
N HIS A 2 16.12 -0.88 17.17
CA HIS A 2 15.85 0.57 17.23
C HIS A 2 16.27 1.34 15.97
N THR A 3 17.44 1.05 15.39
CA THR A 3 17.91 1.70 14.15
C THR A 3 17.00 1.40 12.96
N PHE A 4 16.41 0.21 12.88
CA PHE A 4 15.46 -0.15 11.81
C PHE A 4 14.18 0.67 11.94
N ILE A 5 13.57 0.68 13.13
CA ILE A 5 12.32 1.38 13.39
C ILE A 5 12.50 2.89 13.15
N ASN A 6 13.61 3.48 13.61
CA ASN A 6 13.89 4.90 13.36
C ASN A 6 14.09 5.22 11.87
N LYS A 7 14.73 4.33 11.09
CA LYS A 7 14.86 4.49 9.63
C LYS A 7 13.50 4.39 8.95
N PHE A 8 12.64 3.47 9.41
CA PHE A 8 11.28 3.30 8.90
C PHE A 8 10.45 4.56 9.14
N GLU A 9 10.37 5.05 10.38
CA GLU A 9 9.56 6.24 10.74
C GLU A 9 10.07 7.54 10.12
N LYS A 10 11.33 7.58 9.66
CA LYS A 10 11.85 8.72 8.88
C LYS A 10 11.37 8.73 7.44
N ARG A 11 11.10 7.56 6.86
CA ARG A 11 10.67 7.42 5.46
C ARG A 11 9.14 7.38 5.34
N PHE A 12 8.47 6.83 6.34
CA PHE A 12 7.02 6.65 6.36
C PHE A 12 6.40 7.42 7.52
N THR A 13 5.25 6.94 8.02
CA THR A 13 4.56 7.54 9.15
C THR A 13 5.12 7.08 10.49
N ARG A 14 4.84 7.87 11.54
CA ARG A 14 5.17 7.50 12.92
C ARG A 14 4.28 6.33 13.35
N LEU A 15 4.90 5.29 13.88
CA LEU A 15 4.24 4.08 14.34
C LEU A 15 3.75 4.24 15.79
N THR A 16 2.67 3.55 16.12
CA THR A 16 2.20 3.45 17.51
C THR A 16 3.16 2.59 18.35
N ASN A 17 3.15 2.76 19.67
CA ASN A 17 4.03 1.97 20.55
C ASN A 17 3.75 0.46 20.45
N ASP A 18 2.50 0.06 20.24
CA ASP A 18 2.12 -1.35 20.03
C ASP A 18 2.79 -1.94 18.78
N ILE A 19 2.71 -1.23 17.65
CA ILE A 19 3.34 -1.65 16.39
C ILE A 19 4.87 -1.71 16.56
N LYS A 20 5.49 -0.73 17.23
CA LYS A 20 6.93 -0.74 17.50
C LYS A 20 7.38 -1.94 18.32
N ASN A 21 6.60 -2.31 19.35
CA ASN A 21 6.91 -3.46 20.19
C ASN A 21 6.84 -4.76 19.38
N LYS A 22 5.75 -4.96 18.62
CA LYS A 22 5.57 -6.12 17.74
C LYS A 22 6.68 -6.23 16.70
N LEU A 23 7.07 -5.12 16.07
CA LEU A 23 8.21 -5.08 15.13
C LEU A 23 9.52 -5.44 15.82
N SER A 24 9.79 -4.90 17.02
CA SER A 24 11.03 -5.17 17.74
C SER A 24 11.15 -6.64 18.12
N GLU A 25 10.05 -7.24 18.59
CA GLU A 25 10.00 -8.68 18.91
C GLU A 25 10.19 -9.55 17.67
N GLY A 26 9.49 -9.22 16.57
CA GLY A 26 9.62 -9.94 15.31
C GLY A 26 11.04 -9.86 14.73
N LEU A 27 11.64 -8.66 14.72
CA LEU A 27 13.02 -8.47 14.26
C LEU A 27 14.02 -9.26 15.12
N ALA A 28 13.84 -9.26 16.43
CA ALA A 28 14.70 -10.04 17.33
C ALA A 28 14.62 -11.54 17.02
N ARG A 29 13.42 -12.07 16.77
CA ARG A 29 13.23 -13.46 16.36
C ARG A 29 13.91 -13.75 15.03
N ILE A 30 13.74 -12.90 14.01
CA ILE A 30 14.38 -13.08 12.70
C ILE A 30 15.91 -13.09 12.83
N HIS A 31 16.49 -12.14 13.58
CA HIS A 31 17.94 -12.07 13.79
C HIS A 31 18.48 -13.28 14.54
N PHE A 32 17.75 -13.73 15.57
CA PHE A 32 18.12 -14.91 16.33
C PHE A 32 18.11 -16.16 15.45
N THR A 33 17.02 -16.42 14.74
CA THR A 33 16.89 -17.57 13.85
C THR A 33 17.95 -17.54 12.74
N SER A 34 18.14 -16.39 12.10
CA SER A 34 19.14 -16.24 11.04
C SER A 34 20.57 -16.48 11.52
N LYS A 35 20.88 -16.12 12.78
CA LYS A 35 22.20 -16.33 13.37
C LYS A 35 22.44 -17.76 13.86
N TYR A 36 21.46 -18.39 14.49
CA TYR A 36 21.64 -19.65 15.23
C TYR A 36 20.98 -20.87 14.58
N TYR A 37 19.94 -20.68 13.77
CA TYR A 37 19.16 -21.73 13.13
C TYR A 37 19.05 -21.50 11.63
N PRO A 38 20.12 -21.72 10.86
CA PRO A 38 20.10 -21.54 9.42
C PRO A 38 19.37 -22.71 8.71
N ILE A 39 18.32 -23.29 9.30
CA ILE A 39 17.54 -24.41 8.75
C ILE A 39 16.96 -24.02 7.37
N GLU A 40 16.74 -22.73 7.13
CA GLU A 40 16.36 -22.18 5.83
C GLU A 40 17.44 -22.40 4.73
N LYS A 41 18.65 -22.87 5.07
CA LYS A 41 19.69 -23.27 4.09
C LYS A 41 19.32 -24.49 3.26
N PHE A 42 18.34 -25.30 3.71
CA PHE A 42 17.97 -26.54 3.01
C PHE A 42 16.92 -26.34 1.91
N ASN A 43 16.24 -25.19 1.89
CA ASN A 43 15.24 -24.89 0.89
C ASN A 43 15.75 -23.73 0.01
N LYS A 44 16.23 -24.05 -1.19
CA LYS A 44 16.35 -23.05 -2.27
C LYS A 44 14.92 -22.65 -2.68
N ILE A 45 14.29 -21.80 -1.89
CA ILE A 45 13.02 -21.19 -2.28
C ILE A 45 13.39 -20.00 -3.15
N GLU A 46 13.22 -20.17 -4.46
CA GLU A 46 13.10 -19.03 -5.36
C GLU A 46 11.75 -18.38 -5.06
N ILE A 47 11.77 -17.38 -4.19
CA ILE A 47 10.59 -16.59 -3.91
C ILE A 47 10.45 -15.64 -5.08
N ASP A 48 9.40 -15.80 -5.88
CA ASP A 48 9.03 -14.79 -6.86
C ASP A 48 8.62 -13.52 -6.11
N THR A 49 9.50 -12.53 -6.15
CA THR A 49 9.31 -11.28 -5.43
C THR A 49 8.54 -10.23 -6.24
N HIS A 50 8.19 -10.52 -7.50
CA HIS A 50 7.50 -9.60 -8.39
C HIS A 50 6.10 -9.24 -7.87
N PHE A 51 5.34 -10.24 -7.42
CA PHE A 51 4.03 -10.04 -6.77
C PHE A 51 4.10 -9.04 -5.61
N PHE A 52 5.15 -9.14 -4.78
CA PHE A 52 5.30 -8.27 -3.63
C PHE A 52 5.76 -6.86 -3.99
N TYR A 53 6.55 -6.71 -5.07
CA TYR A 53 6.88 -5.40 -5.59
C TYR A 53 5.61 -4.68 -6.10
N GLN A 54 4.72 -5.38 -6.77
CA GLN A 54 3.45 -4.83 -7.25
C GLN A 54 2.49 -4.50 -6.10
N THR A 55 2.41 -5.38 -5.09
CA THR A 55 1.42 -5.25 -4.00
C THR A 55 1.90 -4.34 -2.86
N TYR A 56 3.19 -4.34 -2.55
CA TYR A 56 3.80 -3.61 -1.44
C TYR A 56 5.12 -2.92 -1.84
N PRO A 57 5.11 -2.04 -2.87
CA PRO A 57 6.33 -1.44 -3.42
C PRO A 57 7.15 -0.69 -2.37
N GLU A 58 6.48 0.00 -1.44
CA GLU A 58 7.14 0.78 -0.40
C GLU A 58 7.96 -0.06 0.57
N PHE A 59 7.37 -1.15 1.08
CA PHE A 59 8.11 -2.10 1.93
C PHE A 59 9.23 -2.75 1.14
N TYR A 60 8.96 -3.15 -0.11
CA TYR A 60 9.95 -3.79 -0.96
C TYR A 60 11.19 -2.92 -1.13
N LEU A 61 11.03 -1.67 -1.57
CA LEU A 61 12.13 -0.74 -1.83
C LEU A 61 12.90 -0.39 -0.56
N PHE A 62 12.18 -0.08 0.52
CA PHE A 62 12.79 0.18 1.82
C PHE A 62 13.65 -1.01 2.30
N LEU A 63 13.13 -2.23 2.18
CA LEU A 63 13.84 -3.43 2.58
C LEU A 63 15.01 -3.76 1.66
N LEU A 64 14.92 -3.47 0.37
CA LEU A 64 16.02 -3.68 -0.56
C LEU A 64 17.22 -2.81 -0.18
N GLU A 65 16.99 -1.54 0.15
CA GLU A 65 18.03 -0.64 0.69
C GLU A 65 18.56 -1.12 2.04
N HIS A 66 17.65 -1.49 2.95
CA HIS A 66 17.99 -1.87 4.31
C HIS A 66 18.81 -3.18 4.38
N THR A 67 18.40 -4.20 3.64
CA THR A 67 19.05 -5.51 3.62
C THR A 67 20.42 -5.45 2.94
N LYS A 68 20.60 -4.60 1.92
CA LYS A 68 21.93 -4.29 1.36
C LYS A 68 22.89 -3.75 2.43
N HIS A 69 22.43 -2.81 3.25
CA HIS A 69 23.23 -2.24 4.35
C HIS A 69 23.61 -3.30 5.40
N ILE A 70 22.63 -4.05 5.92
CA ILE A 70 22.89 -5.07 6.95
C ILE A 70 23.82 -6.17 6.44
N ALA A 71 23.63 -6.62 5.20
CA ALA A 71 24.45 -7.68 4.63
C ALA A 71 25.90 -7.25 4.40
N HIS A 72 26.15 -5.95 4.21
CA HIS A 72 27.50 -5.38 4.14
C HIS A 72 28.15 -5.25 5.52
N GLU A 73 27.37 -4.82 6.52
CA GLU A 73 27.85 -4.56 7.89
C GLU A 73 28.08 -5.85 8.69
N PHE A 74 27.35 -6.91 8.39
CA PHE A 74 27.34 -8.15 9.19
C PHE A 74 27.46 -9.41 8.31
N SER A 75 28.65 -10.02 8.31
CA SER A 75 28.98 -11.20 7.50
C SER A 75 28.09 -12.42 7.75
N ALA A 76 27.52 -12.56 8.95
CA ALA A 76 26.60 -13.63 9.31
C ALA A 76 25.32 -13.65 8.44
N PHE A 77 24.87 -12.50 7.96
CA PHE A 77 23.66 -12.36 7.15
C PHE A 77 23.93 -12.38 5.63
N SER A 78 25.21 -12.34 5.23
CA SER A 78 25.61 -12.23 3.83
C SER A 78 25.24 -13.45 2.97
N LYS A 79 25.12 -14.64 3.59
CA LYS A 79 24.87 -15.91 2.87
C LYS A 79 23.39 -16.18 2.58
N ASN A 80 22.46 -15.52 3.28
CA ASN A 80 21.01 -15.79 3.20
C ASN A 80 20.18 -14.50 2.98
N LYS A 81 20.66 -13.60 2.11
CA LYS A 81 20.04 -12.26 1.92
C LYS A 81 18.58 -12.33 1.47
N SER A 82 18.24 -13.23 0.54
CA SER A 82 16.88 -13.36 0.00
C SER A 82 15.88 -13.81 1.07
N ILE A 83 16.29 -14.71 1.96
CA ILE A 83 15.44 -15.20 3.03
C ILE A 83 15.29 -14.15 4.13
N LEU A 84 16.38 -13.44 4.47
CA LEU A 84 16.33 -12.33 5.42
C LEU A 84 15.38 -11.22 4.91
N PHE A 85 15.50 -10.87 3.63
CA PHE A 85 14.61 -9.93 2.96
C PHE A 85 13.15 -10.38 3.05
N PHE A 86 12.87 -11.63 2.71
CA PHE A 86 11.52 -12.17 2.76
C PHE A 86 10.93 -12.19 4.16
N ASN A 87 11.69 -12.63 5.17
CA ASN A 87 11.24 -12.64 6.56
C ASN A 87 10.93 -11.23 7.07
N TYR A 88 11.72 -10.23 6.68
CA TYR A 88 11.44 -8.83 7.00
C TYR A 88 10.16 -8.36 6.31
N LEU A 89 9.99 -8.70 5.03
CA LEU A 89 8.81 -8.33 4.25
C LEU A 89 7.53 -8.90 4.87
N MET A 90 7.53 -10.19 5.21
CA MET A 90 6.40 -10.83 5.89
C MET A 90 6.10 -10.20 7.24
N LEU A 91 7.13 -9.83 8.01
CA LEU A 91 6.94 -9.12 9.28
C LEU A 91 6.31 -7.75 9.08
N LEU A 92 6.78 -6.97 8.11
CA LEU A 92 6.22 -5.64 7.82
C LEU A 92 4.75 -5.74 7.40
N ILE A 93 4.42 -6.63 6.47
CA ILE A 93 3.04 -6.86 6.01
C ILE A 93 2.13 -7.30 7.17
N HIS A 94 2.64 -8.14 8.08
CA HIS A 94 1.85 -8.65 9.19
C HIS A 94 1.59 -7.59 10.29
N VAL A 95 2.59 -6.75 10.57
CA VAL A 95 2.57 -5.88 11.77
C VAL A 95 2.16 -4.45 11.43
N ILE A 96 2.44 -3.98 10.22
CA ILE A 96 2.17 -2.60 9.80
C ILE A 96 0.97 -2.59 8.86
N PRO A 97 -0.17 -2.05 9.32
CA PRO A 97 -1.32 -1.82 8.45
C PRO A 97 -0.95 -0.92 7.26
N VAL A 98 -1.52 -1.19 6.08
CA VAL A 98 -1.19 -0.48 4.82
C VAL A 98 -1.48 1.02 4.93
N GLU A 99 -2.40 1.41 5.80
CA GLU A 99 -2.78 2.80 6.09
C GLU A 99 -1.60 3.63 6.64
N HIS A 100 -0.57 2.96 7.18
CA HIS A 100 0.66 3.62 7.65
C HIS A 100 1.72 3.83 6.56
N LEU A 101 1.53 3.26 5.36
CA LEU A 101 2.48 3.34 4.27
C LEU A 101 2.36 4.63 3.45
N LYS A 102 1.14 5.12 3.25
CA LYS A 102 0.85 6.34 2.49
C LYS A 102 -0.27 7.12 3.15
N VAL A 103 -0.36 8.41 2.85
CA VAL A 103 -1.58 9.17 3.14
C VAL A 103 -2.70 8.52 2.32
N PRO A 104 -3.85 8.16 2.94
CA PRO A 104 -4.95 7.56 2.21
C PRO A 104 -5.49 8.54 1.17
N ILE A 105 -5.83 8.03 -0.02
CA ILE A 105 -6.52 8.82 -1.03
C ILE A 105 -7.94 9.07 -0.56
N LYS A 106 -8.31 10.34 -0.44
CA LYS A 106 -9.64 10.78 -0.03
C LYS A 106 -10.57 10.79 -1.22
N ILE A 107 -11.64 10.00 -1.13
CA ILE A 107 -12.65 9.89 -2.17
C ILE A 107 -13.98 10.41 -1.64
N ALA A 108 -14.58 11.35 -2.35
CA ALA A 108 -15.96 11.79 -2.13
C ALA A 108 -16.88 11.10 -3.16
N ILE A 109 -18.02 10.56 -2.71
CA ILE A 109 -19.01 9.88 -3.57
C ILE A 109 -20.28 10.70 -3.54
N ASP A 110 -20.65 11.32 -4.66
CA ASP A 110 -21.80 12.20 -4.73
C ASP A 110 -22.63 12.01 -6.00
N PHE A 111 -23.55 11.06 -5.96
CA PHE A 111 -24.54 10.86 -7.01
C PHE A 111 -25.83 11.58 -6.69
N SER A 112 -26.42 12.18 -7.71
CA SER A 112 -27.70 12.92 -7.62
C SER A 112 -28.91 12.06 -7.22
N TYR A 113 -28.78 10.74 -7.19
CA TYR A 113 -29.84 9.81 -6.76
C TYR A 113 -30.00 9.70 -5.24
N GLY A 114 -29.13 10.36 -4.47
CA GLY A 114 -29.21 10.44 -3.02
C GLY A 114 -28.48 9.33 -2.27
N GLU A 115 -28.60 9.37 -0.94
CA GLU A 115 -27.72 8.66 0.00
C GLU A 115 -27.71 7.12 -0.18
N LEU A 116 -28.84 6.51 -0.53
CA LEU A 116 -28.92 5.06 -0.73
C LEU A 116 -28.04 4.60 -1.90
N TYR A 117 -27.99 5.39 -2.98
CA TYR A 117 -27.14 5.10 -4.12
C TYR A 117 -25.66 5.32 -3.76
N ASN A 118 -25.35 6.42 -3.07
CA ASN A 118 -23.99 6.67 -2.58
C ASN A 118 -23.49 5.57 -1.64
N ALA A 119 -24.36 5.04 -0.76
CA ALA A 119 -24.05 3.92 0.11
C ALA A 119 -23.82 2.61 -0.68
N PHE A 120 -24.60 2.38 -1.74
CA PHE A 120 -24.39 1.27 -2.66
C PHE A 120 -23.01 1.37 -3.34
N ILE A 121 -22.64 2.53 -3.88
CA ILE A 121 -21.32 2.73 -4.51
C ILE A 121 -20.20 2.53 -3.49
N LYS A 122 -20.32 3.11 -2.30
CA LYS A 122 -19.35 2.94 -1.20
C LYS A 122 -19.12 1.47 -0.85
N LYS A 123 -20.19 0.66 -0.78
CA LYS A 123 -20.09 -0.78 -0.51
C LYS A 123 -19.34 -1.53 -1.62
N ASN A 124 -19.60 -1.18 -2.87
CA ASN A 124 -18.92 -1.81 -4.00
C ASN A 124 -17.44 -1.41 -4.08
N LEU A 125 -17.11 -0.16 -3.79
CA LEU A 125 -15.72 0.31 -3.82
C LEU A 125 -14.81 -0.54 -2.92
N ALA A 126 -15.28 -0.89 -1.71
CA ALA A 126 -14.54 -1.74 -0.78
C ALA A 126 -14.27 -3.17 -1.32
N MET A 127 -15.06 -3.64 -2.29
CA MET A 127 -14.88 -4.95 -2.92
C MET A 127 -13.92 -4.89 -4.12
N TYR A 128 -13.88 -3.78 -4.85
CA TYR A 128 -13.07 -3.63 -6.06
C TYR A 128 -11.68 -3.05 -5.81
N VAL A 129 -11.51 -2.28 -4.73
CA VAL A 129 -10.30 -1.50 -4.48
C VAL A 129 -9.72 -1.87 -3.12
N ASN A 130 -8.71 -2.75 -3.12
CA ASN A 130 -7.88 -3.02 -1.93
C ASN A 130 -6.71 -2.04 -1.84
N LEU A 131 -6.99 -0.75 -2.06
CA LEU A 131 -5.99 0.33 -2.00
C LEU A 131 -6.27 1.19 -0.78
N ASN A 132 -5.25 1.91 -0.31
CA ASN A 132 -5.33 2.81 0.84
C ASN A 132 -6.20 4.04 0.52
N VAL A 133 -7.52 3.89 0.61
CA VAL A 133 -8.51 4.93 0.33
C VAL A 133 -9.39 5.20 1.56
N VAL A 134 -9.81 6.44 1.73
CA VAL A 134 -10.77 6.84 2.77
C VAL A 134 -11.93 7.57 2.10
N ILE A 135 -13.15 7.13 2.41
CA ILE A 135 -14.36 7.81 1.94
C ILE A 135 -14.68 8.97 2.88
N ILE A 136 -14.76 10.18 2.32
CA ILE A 136 -15.11 11.39 3.05
C ILE A 136 -16.52 11.87 2.70
N ASP A 137 -17.04 12.79 3.52
CA ASP A 137 -18.32 13.44 3.27
C ASP A 137 -18.29 14.24 1.95
N PRO A 138 -19.27 14.06 1.05
CA PRO A 138 -19.40 14.86 -0.19
C PRO A 138 -19.35 16.38 0.02
N ASN A 139 -19.87 16.89 1.15
CA ASN A 139 -19.84 18.31 1.47
C ASN A 139 -18.41 18.83 1.71
N LEU A 140 -17.44 17.93 1.93
CA LEU A 140 -16.03 18.22 2.10
C LEU A 140 -15.21 17.91 0.84
N TYR A 141 -15.82 17.91 -0.36
CA TYR A 141 -15.17 17.53 -1.61
C TYR A 141 -13.87 18.30 -1.92
N HIS A 142 -13.73 19.54 -1.47
CA HIS A 142 -12.49 20.31 -1.63
C HIS A 142 -11.27 19.67 -0.93
N GLN A 143 -11.52 18.76 0.01
CA GLN A 143 -10.48 17.97 0.67
C GLN A 143 -10.28 16.60 0.02
N ALA A 144 -11.09 16.25 -0.98
CA ALA A 144 -10.99 15.00 -1.71
C ALA A 144 -9.92 15.09 -2.79
N ASP A 145 -9.18 14.01 -2.95
CA ASP A 145 -8.28 13.81 -4.07
C ASP A 145 -9.08 13.41 -5.33
N ILE A 146 -10.17 12.64 -5.13
CA ILE A 146 -11.08 12.19 -6.19
C ILE A 146 -12.55 12.42 -5.77
N VAL A 147 -13.35 12.95 -6.69
CA VAL A 147 -14.82 12.97 -6.58
C VAL A 147 -15.39 12.01 -7.62
N ILE A 148 -16.25 11.10 -7.17
CA ILE A 148 -17.02 10.20 -8.05
C ILE A 148 -18.46 10.69 -8.07
N THR A 149 -18.97 11.01 -9.26
CA THR A 149 -20.30 11.60 -9.42
C THR A 149 -20.91 11.23 -10.77
N ASN A 150 -22.22 11.43 -10.93
CA ASN A 150 -22.90 11.43 -12.23
C ASN A 150 -23.22 12.84 -12.75
N MET A 151 -22.78 13.88 -12.03
CA MET A 151 -23.06 15.27 -12.36
C MET A 151 -21.88 15.89 -13.10
N ASN A 152 -22.16 16.49 -14.27
CA ASN A 152 -21.17 17.26 -15.03
C ASN A 152 -21.10 18.69 -14.51
N ASP A 153 -19.90 19.27 -14.51
CA ASP A 153 -19.64 20.69 -14.30
C ASP A 153 -20.11 21.27 -12.93
N VAL A 154 -20.37 20.41 -11.94
CA VAL A 154 -20.72 20.82 -10.55
C VAL A 154 -19.47 21.10 -9.70
N TYR A 155 -18.36 20.50 -10.06
CA TYR A 155 -17.13 20.48 -9.26
C TYR A 155 -16.00 21.24 -9.98
N ASP A 156 -15.37 22.18 -9.28
CA ASP A 156 -14.21 22.92 -9.80
C ASP A 156 -13.00 21.99 -9.99
N SER A 157 -12.48 21.92 -11.22
CA SER A 157 -11.41 21.01 -11.65
C SER A 157 -10.00 21.39 -11.19
N LEU A 158 -9.86 22.49 -10.43
CA LEU A 158 -8.55 23.10 -10.12
C LEU A 158 -7.74 22.35 -9.05
N SER A 159 -8.37 21.53 -8.19
CA SER A 159 -7.66 20.78 -7.13
C SER A 159 -8.07 19.31 -6.98
N THR A 160 -9.18 18.90 -7.58
CA THR A 160 -9.78 17.58 -7.31
C THR A 160 -10.03 16.85 -8.64
N SER A 161 -9.59 15.59 -8.72
CA SER A 161 -9.85 14.77 -9.91
C SER A 161 -11.31 14.34 -9.92
N VAL A 162 -12.12 14.90 -10.81
CA VAL A 162 -13.53 14.50 -10.96
C VAL A 162 -13.63 13.33 -11.92
N VAL A 163 -14.23 12.24 -11.46
CA VAL A 163 -14.52 11.04 -12.26
C VAL A 163 -16.04 10.95 -12.42
N VAL A 164 -16.51 11.21 -13.63
CA VAL A 164 -17.93 11.11 -13.96
C VAL A 164 -18.24 9.68 -14.37
N TRP A 165 -19.14 9.01 -13.64
CA TRP A 165 -19.62 7.67 -13.95
C TRP A 165 -20.97 7.71 -14.64
N LEU A 166 -21.19 6.72 -15.51
CA LEU A 166 -22.50 6.42 -16.05
C LEU A 166 -23.28 5.57 -15.06
N ASP A 167 -24.61 5.66 -15.13
CA ASP A 167 -25.51 4.99 -14.20
C ASP A 167 -26.23 3.80 -14.87
N PRO A 168 -25.99 2.54 -14.44
CA PRO A 168 -25.09 2.08 -13.39
C PRO A 168 -23.60 1.99 -13.83
N PRO A 169 -22.65 1.99 -12.87
CA PRO A 169 -21.23 1.91 -13.16
C PRO A 169 -20.87 0.58 -13.84
N ARG A 170 -20.01 0.65 -14.85
CA ARG A 170 -19.50 -0.47 -15.63
C ARG A 170 -18.16 -0.94 -15.10
N VAL A 171 -17.74 -2.14 -15.52
CA VAL A 171 -16.42 -2.69 -15.17
C VAL A 171 -15.28 -1.71 -15.48
N ILE A 172 -15.36 -1.02 -16.62
CA ILE A 172 -14.35 -0.03 -17.04
C ILE A 172 -14.25 1.17 -16.09
N ASP A 173 -15.34 1.58 -15.45
CA ASP A 173 -15.36 2.69 -14.50
C ASP A 173 -14.53 2.36 -13.25
N TRP A 174 -14.61 1.11 -12.79
CA TRP A 174 -13.80 0.58 -11.68
C TRP A 174 -12.33 0.43 -12.06
N THR A 175 -12.03 -0.05 -13.27
CA THR A 175 -10.65 -0.15 -13.78
C THR A 175 -10.00 1.23 -13.86
N ASN A 176 -10.70 2.21 -14.41
CA ASN A 176 -10.21 3.59 -14.53
C ASN A 176 -9.98 4.23 -13.15
N LEU A 177 -10.89 4.02 -12.20
CA LEU A 177 -10.69 4.50 -10.84
C LEU A 177 -9.46 3.87 -10.18
N THR A 178 -9.28 2.56 -10.34
CA THR A 178 -8.11 1.85 -9.78
C THR A 178 -6.82 2.40 -10.37
N LYS A 179 -6.77 2.62 -11.69
CA LYS A 179 -5.64 3.26 -12.37
C LYS A 179 -5.35 4.64 -11.78
N LYS A 180 -6.37 5.47 -11.62
CA LYS A 180 -6.23 6.83 -11.08
C LYS A 180 -5.71 6.85 -9.64
N ILE A 181 -6.20 5.95 -8.80
CA ILE A 181 -5.74 5.80 -7.41
C ILE A 181 -4.26 5.38 -7.40
N LEU A 182 -3.85 4.46 -8.27
CA LEU A 182 -2.45 4.06 -8.39
C LEU A 182 -1.56 5.22 -8.86
N GLU A 183 -1.97 5.96 -9.90
CA GLU A 183 -1.25 7.14 -10.39
C GLU A 183 -1.02 8.17 -9.28
N LEU A 184 -2.05 8.46 -8.47
CA LEU A 184 -1.95 9.38 -7.35
C LEU A 184 -1.05 8.84 -6.21
N GLN A 185 -0.98 7.52 -6.04
CA GLN A 185 -0.13 6.88 -5.03
C GLN A 185 1.34 6.79 -5.45
N THR A 186 1.62 6.56 -6.74
CA THR A 186 2.97 6.35 -7.26
C THR A 186 3.60 7.63 -7.81
N GLY A 187 2.80 8.57 -8.28
CA GLY A 187 3.26 9.73 -9.05
C GLY A 187 3.69 9.38 -10.48
N GLU A 188 3.40 8.17 -10.96
CA GLU A 188 3.76 7.65 -12.28
C GLU A 188 2.51 7.21 -13.05
N GLU A 189 2.47 7.43 -14.37
CA GLU A 189 1.39 6.92 -15.23
C GLU A 189 1.44 5.38 -15.30
N VAL A 190 0.31 4.73 -14.98
CA VAL A 190 0.21 3.26 -14.95
C VAL A 190 -0.46 2.75 -16.21
N GLU A 191 0.28 2.23 -17.18
CA GLU A 191 -0.31 1.52 -18.32
C GLU A 191 -0.60 0.06 -17.95
N PHE A 192 -1.89 -0.30 -17.90
CA PHE A 192 -2.29 -1.71 -17.92
C PHE A 192 -2.28 -2.15 -19.38
N THR A 193 -1.26 -2.88 -19.81
CA THR A 193 -1.31 -3.60 -21.07
C THR A 193 -2.36 -4.69 -20.94
N ASP A 194 -3.41 -4.64 -21.77
CA ASP A 194 -4.40 -5.72 -21.91
C ASP A 194 -3.70 -6.99 -22.40
N SER A 195 -3.19 -7.80 -21.48
CA SER A 195 -2.75 -9.16 -21.76
C SER A 195 -3.96 -10.08 -21.64
N ILE A 196 -4.52 -10.43 -22.80
CA ILE A 196 -5.30 -11.66 -23.03
C ILE A 196 -4.38 -12.87 -22.86
#